data_AF-A0A242M2P6-F1
#
_entry.id   AF-A0A242M2P6-F1
#
_cell.length_a   1.000
_cell.length_b   1.000
_cell.length_c   1.000
_cell.angle_alpha   90.00
_cell.angle_beta   90.00
_cell.angle_gamma   90.00
#
_symmetry.space_group_name_H-M   'P 1'
#
loop_
_entity.id
_entity.type
_entity.pdbx_description
1 polymer ?
#
loop_
_entity_poly.entity_id
_entity_poly.type
_entity_poly.pdbx_seq_one_letter_code
_entity_poly.pdbx_strand_id
1 'polypeptide(L)'
;MHCNCDAWRKVMKTATFPSVRVEPELREAAESVLQEGESLSGFVEQAIRENILRRQNHSEFVARGLASRDEAKRSGDYVPAEEVLARLSKRLDAAKARGKMR
;
A
#
# COMPACT_ATOMS: atom_id res chain seq x y z
N MET A 1 -21.12 -14.54 44.85
CA MET A 1 -21.23 -13.16 44.34
C MET A 1 -19.87 -12.74 43.84
N HIS A 2 -19.85 -12.23 42.61
CA HIS A 2 -18.68 -11.86 41.84
C HIS A 2 -17.84 -10.77 42.52
N CYS A 3 -16.52 -10.92 42.45
CA CYS A 3 -15.71 -9.91 41.75
C CYS A 3 -14.34 -10.50 41.36
N ASN A 4 -14.23 -10.93 40.10
CA ASN A 4 -12.96 -11.08 39.41
C ASN A 4 -12.87 -9.89 38.46
N CYS A 5 -12.21 -8.81 38.90
CA CYS A 5 -12.01 -7.62 38.10
C CYS A 5 -10.52 -7.28 38.06
N ASP A 6 -10.00 -7.25 36.83
CA ASP A 6 -8.95 -6.33 36.38
C ASP A 6 -7.49 -6.61 36.70
N ALA A 7 -7.11 -7.89 36.78
CA ALA A 7 -5.70 -8.22 36.57
C ALA A 7 -5.44 -8.41 35.06
N TRP A 8 -4.54 -7.59 34.50
CA TRP A 8 -3.87 -7.77 33.21
C TRP A 8 -4.55 -7.22 31.94
N ARG A 9 -5.02 -5.96 31.97
CA ARG A 9 -4.84 -5.12 30.77
C ARG A 9 -3.35 -4.82 30.65
N LYS A 10 -2.63 -5.72 29.98
CA LYS A 10 -1.25 -5.53 29.53
C LYS A 10 -1.26 -4.25 28.68
N VAL A 11 -0.89 -3.12 29.29
CA VAL A 11 -0.55 -1.89 28.55
C VAL A 11 0.47 -2.33 27.52
N MET A 12 0.08 -2.34 26.25
CA MET A 12 0.95 -2.81 25.18
C MET A 12 2.17 -1.88 25.15
N LYS A 13 3.33 -2.40 25.57
CA LYS A 13 4.60 -1.77 25.27
C LYS A 13 4.69 -1.70 23.76
N THR A 14 4.63 -0.50 23.21
CA THR A 14 4.79 -0.28 21.77
C THR A 14 6.17 -0.78 21.37
N ALA A 15 6.25 -1.54 20.28
CA ALA A 15 7.52 -1.95 19.73
C ALA A 15 8.19 -0.73 19.09
N THR A 16 9.43 -0.45 19.46
CA THR A 16 10.22 0.64 18.87
C THR A 16 11.05 0.10 17.73
N PHE A 17 11.15 0.83 16.63
CA PHE A 17 12.13 0.53 15.61
C PHE A 17 13.56 0.66 16.16
N PRO A 18 14.52 -0.13 15.66
CA PRO A 18 15.92 0.04 16.05
C PRO A 18 16.40 1.45 15.68
N SER A 19 17.40 1.95 16.40
CA SER A 19 18.06 3.19 16.03
C SER A 19 18.82 2.99 14.72
N VAL A 20 18.46 3.75 13.69
CA VAL A 20 19.09 3.72 12.37
C VAL A 20 19.94 4.97 12.20
N ARG A 21 21.21 4.80 11.82
CA ARG A 21 22.05 5.91 11.37
C ARG A 21 21.68 6.26 9.94
N VAL A 22 21.50 7.54 9.68
CA VAL A 22 21.17 8.08 8.37
C VAL A 22 22.17 9.17 8.01
N GLU A 23 22.35 9.40 6.72
CA GLU A 23 23.13 10.53 6.24
C GLU A 23 22.49 11.86 6.69
N PRO A 24 23.28 12.87 7.07
CA PRO A 24 22.76 14.17 7.50
C PRO A 24 21.84 14.80 6.46
N GLU A 25 22.22 14.74 5.17
CA GLU A 25 21.45 15.29 4.06
C GLU A 25 20.05 14.65 3.95
N LEU A 26 19.93 13.33 4.19
CA LEU A 26 18.64 12.64 4.18
C LEU A 26 17.75 13.11 5.33
N ARG A 27 18.34 13.34 6.51
CA ARG A 27 17.62 13.85 7.67
C ARG A 27 17.10 15.26 7.41
N GLU A 28 17.95 16.15 6.89
CA GLU A 28 17.57 17.52 6.54
C GLU A 28 16.45 17.54 5.50
N ALA A 29 16.55 16.70 4.47
CA ALA A 29 15.50 16.56 3.46
C ALA A 29 14.16 16.12 4.09
N ALA A 30 14.19 15.15 5.00
CA ALA A 30 12.98 14.68 5.69
C ALA A 30 12.38 15.75 6.61
N GLU A 31 13.20 16.51 7.34
CA GLU A 31 12.74 17.60 8.20
C GLU A 31 12.16 18.77 7.38
N SER A 32 12.70 19.05 6.18
CA SER A 32 12.25 20.15 5.31
C SER A 32 10.85 19.97 4.71
N VAL A 33 10.34 18.73 4.65
CA VAL A 33 9.04 18.41 4.05
C VAL A 33 7.93 18.18 5.07
N LEU A 34 8.24 18.30 6.37
CA LEU A 34 7.25 18.11 7.44
C LEU A 34 6.16 19.18 7.38
N GLN A 35 4.92 18.77 7.64
CA GLN A 35 3.78 19.67 7.75
C GLN A 35 3.64 20.22 9.18
N GLU A 36 2.82 21.27 9.35
CA GLU A 36 2.57 21.86 10.67
C GLU A 36 1.97 20.83 11.64
N GLY A 37 2.62 20.64 12.79
CA GLY A 37 2.23 19.66 13.81
C GLY A 37 2.69 18.22 13.53
N GLU A 38 3.41 17.97 12.43
CA GLU A 38 4.01 16.67 12.14
C GLU A 38 5.35 16.49 12.88
N SER A 39 5.68 15.25 13.25
CA SER A 39 6.98 14.89 13.82
C SER A 39 7.76 13.98 12.89
N LEU A 40 9.09 14.09 12.91
CA LEU A 40 9.97 13.24 12.09
C LEU A 40 9.72 11.74 12.34
N SER A 41 9.48 11.33 13.59
CA SER A 41 9.17 9.92 13.91
C SER A 41 7.83 9.48 13.32
N GLY A 42 6.80 10.34 13.36
CA GLY A 42 5.51 10.08 12.72
C GLY A 42 5.64 9.96 11.20
N PHE A 43 6.38 10.87 10.58
CA PHE A 43 6.64 10.84 9.14
C PHE A 43 7.35 9.54 8.72
N VAL A 44 8.40 9.13 9.44
CA VAL A 44 9.12 7.87 9.19
C VAL A 44 8.22 6.65 9.38
N GLU A 45 7.38 6.64 10.41
CA GLU A 45 6.40 5.56 10.63
C GLU A 45 5.45 5.43 9.44
N GLN A 46 4.88 6.54 8.97
CA GLN A 46 3.98 6.53 7.80
C GLN A 46 4.70 6.03 6.55
N ALA A 47 5.90 6.53 6.28
CA ALA A 47 6.70 6.10 5.14
C ALA A 47 6.98 4.57 5.19
N ILE A 48 7.28 4.01 6.36
CA ILE A 48 7.46 2.56 6.53
C ILE A 48 6.15 1.81 6.26
N ARG A 49 5.03 2.27 6.82
CA ARG A 49 3.71 1.66 6.60
C ARG A 49 3.34 1.63 5.11
N GLU A 50 3.52 2.73 4.41
CA GLU A 50 3.28 2.82 2.96
C GLU A 50 4.22 1.91 2.16
N ASN A 51 5.49 1.83 2.56
CA ASN A 51 6.47 0.93 1.94
C ASN A 51 6.08 -0.54 2.10
N ILE A 52 5.61 -0.94 3.28
CA ILE A 52 5.12 -2.30 3.54
C ILE A 52 3.93 -2.60 2.63
N LEU A 53 2.93 -1.70 2.61
CA LEU A 53 1.74 -1.88 1.78
C LEU A 53 2.09 -1.98 0.29
N ARG A 54 3.00 -1.13 -0.19
CA ARG A 54 3.48 -1.17 -1.58
C ARG A 54 4.13 -2.51 -1.92
N ARG A 55 4.98 -3.04 -1.02
CA ARG A 55 5.64 -4.34 -1.22
C ARG A 55 4.65 -5.50 -1.21
N GLN A 56 3.67 -5.48 -0.31
CA GLN A 56 2.60 -6.48 -0.25
C GLN A 56 1.78 -6.47 -1.54
N ASN A 57 1.29 -5.29 -1.95
CA ASN A 57 0.52 -5.13 -3.18
C ASN A 57 1.30 -5.61 -4.42
N HIS A 58 2.61 -5.31 -4.48
CA HIS A 58 3.46 -5.77 -5.57
C HIS A 58 3.59 -7.29 -5.59
N SER A 59 3.87 -7.90 -4.44
CA SER A 59 3.99 -9.36 -4.32
C SER A 59 2.69 -10.06 -4.70
N GLU A 60 1.54 -9.56 -4.23
CA GLU A 60 0.23 -10.09 -4.60
C GLU A 60 -0.08 -9.92 -6.09
N PHE A 61 0.27 -8.78 -6.68
CA PHE A 61 0.06 -8.55 -8.11
C PHE A 61 0.83 -9.58 -8.95
N VAL A 62 2.10 -9.82 -8.61
CA VAL A 62 2.93 -10.83 -9.28
C VAL A 62 2.35 -12.23 -9.07
N ALA A 63 1.97 -12.58 -7.83
CA ALA A 63 1.38 -13.89 -7.53
C ALA A 63 0.09 -14.13 -8.33
N ARG A 64 -0.82 -13.14 -8.38
CA ARG A 64 -2.05 -13.21 -9.17
C ARG A 64 -1.76 -13.32 -10.67
N GLY A 65 -0.78 -12.57 -11.18
CA GLY A 65 -0.37 -12.61 -12.58
C GLY A 65 0.17 -13.98 -13.00
N LEU A 66 1.01 -14.60 -12.17
CA LEU A 66 1.54 -15.94 -12.42
C LEU A 66 0.43 -17.00 -12.38
N ALA A 67 -0.45 -16.95 -11.38
CA ALA A 67 -1.59 -17.86 -11.29
C ALA A 67 -2.52 -17.74 -12.51
N SER A 68 -2.83 -16.51 -12.94
CA SER A 68 -3.65 -16.26 -14.13
C SER A 68 -2.98 -16.75 -15.41
N ARG A 69 -1.66 -16.60 -15.56
CA ARG A 69 -0.90 -17.13 -16.69
C ARG A 69 -1.00 -18.66 -16.74
N ASP A 70 -0.83 -19.31 -15.60
CA ASP A 70 -0.84 -20.77 -15.52
C ASP A 70 -2.26 -21.34 -15.75
N GLU A 71 -3.30 -20.63 -15.33
CA GLU A 71 -4.70 -20.93 -15.69
C GLU A 71 -4.96 -20.78 -17.20
N ALA A 72 -4.56 -19.68 -17.80
CA ALA A 72 -4.74 -19.46 -19.25
C ALA A 72 -4.00 -20.52 -20.07
N LYS A 73 -2.80 -20.94 -19.63
CA LYS A 73 -2.06 -22.04 -20.26
C LYS A 73 -2.78 -23.38 -20.16
N ARG A 74 -3.48 -23.65 -19.06
CA ARG A 74 -4.22 -24.90 -18.84
C ARG A 74 -5.55 -24.94 -19.60
N SER A 75 -6.30 -23.84 -19.57
CA SER A 75 -7.61 -23.71 -20.22
C SER A 75 -7.51 -23.48 -21.73
N GLY A 76 -6.45 -22.80 -22.18
CA GLY A 76 -6.35 -22.29 -23.54
C GLY A 76 -7.17 -21.01 -23.76
N ASP A 77 -7.79 -20.46 -22.72
CA ASP A 77 -8.65 -19.28 -22.80
C ASP A 77 -7.80 -18.00 -22.84
N TYR A 78 -7.56 -17.50 -24.05
CA TYR A 78 -6.86 -16.25 -24.31
C TYR A 78 -7.79 -15.22 -24.95
N VAL A 79 -7.59 -13.95 -24.61
CA VAL A 79 -8.29 -12.82 -25.24
C VAL A 79 -7.29 -12.07 -26.14
N PRO A 80 -7.65 -11.77 -27.40
CA PRO A 80 -6.81 -10.96 -28.28
C PRO A 80 -6.47 -9.60 -27.65
N ALA A 81 -5.24 -9.13 -27.87
CA ALA A 81 -4.76 -7.89 -27.27
C ALA A 81 -5.61 -6.68 -27.70
N GLU A 82 -6.06 -6.66 -28.95
CA GLU A 82 -6.88 -5.62 -29.54
C GLU A 82 -8.22 -5.49 -28.81
N GLU A 83 -8.83 -6.61 -28.43
CA GLU A 83 -10.10 -6.62 -27.68
C GLU A 83 -9.88 -6.06 -26.26
N VAL A 84 -8.79 -6.45 -25.59
CA VAL A 84 -8.43 -5.93 -24.27
C VAL A 84 -8.24 -4.41 -24.34
N LEU A 85 -7.46 -3.93 -25.31
CA LEU A 85 -7.19 -2.50 -25.49
C LEU A 85 -8.47 -1.72 -25.82
N ALA A 86 -9.33 -2.23 -26.70
CA ALA A 86 -10.62 -1.61 -27.02
C ALA A 86 -11.52 -1.48 -25.78
N ARG A 87 -11.59 -2.53 -24.94
CA ARG A 87 -12.38 -2.51 -23.70
C ARG A 87 -11.82 -1.52 -22.68
N LEU A 88 -10.50 -1.41 -22.56
CA LEU A 88 -9.84 -0.45 -21.67
C LEU A 88 -10.06 0.99 -22.13
N SER A 89 -9.90 1.28 -23.43
CA SER A 89 -10.17 2.61 -24.00
C SER A 89 -11.60 3.04 -23.74
N LYS A 90 -12.58 2.15 -23.96
CA LYS A 90 -14.00 2.43 -23.68
C LYS A 90 -14.25 2.77 -22.21
N ARG A 91 -13.62 2.05 -21.27
CA ARG A 91 -13.73 2.34 -19.83
C ARG A 91 -13.11 3.68 -19.48
N LEU A 92 -11.97 4.01 -20.08
CA LEU A 92 -11.28 5.28 -19.87
C LEU A 92 -12.12 6.46 -20.39
N ASP A 93 -12.69 6.35 -21.59
CA ASP A 93 -13.53 7.41 -22.16
C ASP A 93 -14.78 7.66 -21.33
N ALA A 94 -15.41 6.58 -20.82
CA ALA A 94 -16.54 6.69 -19.91
C ALA A 94 -16.16 7.39 -18.59
N ALA A 95 -15.00 7.09 -18.03
CA ALA A 95 -14.51 7.75 -16.81
C ALA A 95 -14.23 9.25 -17.04
N LYS A 96 -13.63 9.61 -18.18
CA LYS A 96 -13.40 11.01 -18.58
C LYS A 96 -14.70 11.77 -18.77
N ALA A 97 -15.69 11.18 -19.44
CA ALA A 97 -17.00 11.80 -19.63
C ALA A 97 -17.71 12.08 -18.29
N ARG A 98 -17.63 11.14 -17.34
CA ARG A 98 -18.16 11.34 -15.97
C ARG A 98 -17.44 12.45 -15.22
N GLY A 99 -16.12 12.54 -15.35
CA GLY A 99 -15.32 13.60 -14.73
C GLY A 99 -15.59 14.99 -15.32
N LYS A 100 -15.93 15.07 -16.62
CA LYS A 100 -16.25 16.33 -17.31
C LYS A 100 -17.65 16.87 -16.99
N MET A 101 -18.55 16.02 -16.49
CA MET A 101 -19.90 16.39 -16.07
C MET A 101 -19.96 16.89 -14.62
N ARG A 102 -18.85 16.81 -13.88
CA ARG A 102 -18.72 17.19 -12.46
C ARG A 102 -17.98 18.51 -12.32
#